data_AF-A0A2V9TEU2-F1
#
_entry.id   AF-A0A2V9TEU2-F1
#
_cell.length_a   1.000
_cell.length_b   1.000
_cell.length_c   1.000
_cell.angle_alpha   90.00
_cell.angle_beta   90.00
_cell.angle_gamma   90.00
#
_symmetry.space_group_name_H-M   'P 1'
#
loop_
_entity.id
_entity.type
_entity.pdbx_description
1 polymer ?
#
loop_
_entity_poly.entity_id
_entity_poly.type
_entity_poly.pdbx_seq_one_letter_code
_entity_poly.pdbx_strand_id
1 'polypeptide(L)'
;MTTSKPITERQYGTPLILVTALFFLWALGVNLNDVLIPHLKKVFDLNDFQSALIQVAFFGGYCLSALPAGRLLERIGYKNGIVIGLLTCAMGALLFIPAASIQVYGLFLFASFVMACGQGVLEVAANPYVTLLGPAESSERRLNLAQSFNAVGAVVTPFIGSAFILSALE
;
A
#
# COMPACT_ATOMS: atom_id res chain seq x y z
N MET A 1 9.29 13.77 42.62
CA MET A 1 9.16 12.30 42.52
C MET A 1 7.98 11.98 41.64
N THR A 2 8.25 11.18 40.62
CA THR A 2 7.41 10.74 39.51
C THR A 2 6.20 9.92 39.96
N THR A 3 4.99 10.40 39.70
CA THR A 3 3.80 9.54 39.65
C THR A 3 3.54 9.12 38.21
N SER A 4 4.39 8.20 37.74
CA SER A 4 4.13 7.42 36.53
C SER A 4 2.85 6.62 36.74
N LYS A 5 1.78 7.00 36.06
CA LYS A 5 0.57 6.18 35.96
C LYS A 5 0.95 4.88 35.25
N PRO A 6 0.59 3.70 35.79
CA PRO A 6 0.80 2.46 35.08
C PRO A 6 -0.16 2.45 33.89
N ILE A 7 0.37 2.69 32.69
CA ILE A 7 -0.42 2.65 31.46
C ILE A 7 -0.59 1.18 31.11
N THR A 8 -1.63 0.56 31.66
CA THR A 8 -2.07 -0.79 31.32
C THR A 8 -2.24 -0.91 29.80
N GLU A 9 -1.33 -1.68 29.20
CA GLU A 9 -0.95 -1.81 27.79
C GLU A 9 -2.00 -2.39 26.82
N ARG A 10 -3.25 -2.66 27.23
CA ARG A 10 -4.17 -3.48 26.42
C ARG A 10 -4.99 -2.73 25.36
N GLN A 11 -5.27 -1.43 25.52
CA GLN A 11 -6.16 -0.69 24.59
C GLN A 11 -5.45 -0.13 23.34
N TYR A 12 -4.14 0.11 23.40
CA TYR A 12 -3.36 0.63 22.25
C TYR A 12 -2.63 -0.45 21.45
N GLY A 13 -2.52 -1.67 21.98
CA GLY A 13 -1.88 -2.79 21.29
C GLY A 13 -2.61 -3.22 20.03
N THR A 14 -3.94 -3.36 20.08
CA THR A 14 -4.74 -3.81 18.93
C THR A 14 -4.65 -2.87 17.72
N PRO A 15 -4.85 -1.54 17.84
CA PRO A 15 -4.70 -0.66 16.70
C PRO A 15 -3.25 -0.53 16.22
N LEU A 16 -2.25 -0.64 17.11
CA LEU A 16 -0.85 -0.68 16.68
C LEU A 16 -0.54 -1.93 15.85
N ILE A 17 -1.01 -3.11 16.29
CA ILE A 17 -0.86 -4.38 15.54
C ILE A 17 -1.57 -4.28 14.18
N LEU A 18 -2.78 -3.73 14.14
CA LEU A 18 -3.54 -3.56 12.89
C LEU A 18 -2.81 -2.63 11.92
N VAL A 19 -2.23 -1.54 12.40
CA VAL A 19 -1.49 -0.62 11.52
C VAL A 19 -0.16 -1.22 11.08
N THR A 20 0.56 -1.92 11.96
CA THR A 20 1.78 -2.64 11.57
C THR A 20 1.49 -3.72 10.52
N ALA A 21 0.39 -4.46 10.68
CA ALA A 21 -0.08 -5.42 9.69
C ALA A 21 -0.49 -4.75 8.38
N LEU A 22 -1.12 -3.56 8.45
CA LEU A 22 -1.46 -2.74 7.28
C LEU A 22 -0.19 -2.32 6.51
N PHE A 23 0.84 -1.84 7.21
CA PHE A 23 2.13 -1.47 6.59
C PHE A 23 2.83 -2.67 5.96
N PHE A 24 2.76 -3.83 6.59
CA PHE A 24 3.28 -5.08 6.04
C PHE A 24 2.52 -5.53 4.78
N LEU A 25 1.19 -5.56 4.83
CA LEU A 25 0.33 -5.93 3.69
C LEU A 25 0.47 -4.94 2.53
N TRP A 26 0.63 -3.66 2.85
CA TRP A 26 0.91 -2.65 1.85
C TRP A 26 2.25 -2.90 1.16
N ALA A 27 3.34 -3.13 1.92
CA ALA A 27 4.63 -3.48 1.34
C ALA A 27 4.54 -4.71 0.44
N LEU A 28 3.84 -5.76 0.88
CA LEU A 28 3.56 -6.93 0.07
C LEU A 28 2.84 -6.55 -1.22
N GLY A 29 1.78 -5.76 -1.17
CA GLY A 29 0.99 -5.37 -2.34
C GLY A 29 1.79 -4.58 -3.39
N VAL A 30 2.62 -3.63 -2.96
CA VAL A 30 3.46 -2.82 -3.87
C VAL A 30 4.55 -3.68 -4.51
N ASN A 31 5.30 -4.43 -3.70
CA ASN A 31 6.40 -5.25 -4.22
C ASN A 31 5.87 -6.41 -5.08
N LEU A 32 4.66 -6.92 -4.81
CA LEU A 32 4.05 -7.95 -5.64
C LEU A 32 3.63 -7.36 -6.99
N ASN A 33 3.19 -6.10 -7.02
CA ASN A 33 2.91 -5.39 -8.27
C ASN A 33 4.18 -5.28 -9.13
N ASP A 34 5.32 -4.95 -8.51
CA ASP A 34 6.63 -4.88 -9.19
C ASP A 34 7.10 -6.22 -9.76
N VAL A 35 6.76 -7.35 -9.12
CA VAL A 35 7.02 -8.70 -9.63
C VAL A 35 6.05 -9.07 -10.76
N LEU A 36 4.80 -8.62 -10.67
CA LEU A 36 3.74 -8.95 -11.62
C LEU A 36 3.87 -8.18 -12.94
N ILE A 37 4.30 -6.91 -12.91
CA ILE A 37 4.44 -6.07 -14.10
C ILE A 37 5.35 -6.70 -15.18
N PRO A 38 6.58 -7.17 -14.88
CA PRO A 38 7.42 -7.84 -15.87
C PRO A 38 6.81 -9.12 -16.44
N HIS A 39 6.00 -9.83 -15.66
CA HIS A 39 5.30 -11.02 -16.13
C HIS A 39 4.19 -10.64 -17.12
N LEU A 40 3.39 -9.64 -16.77
CA LEU A 40 2.35 -9.13 -17.65
C LEU A 40 2.92 -8.50 -18.92
N LYS A 41 4.09 -7.85 -18.84
CA LYS A 41 4.85 -7.40 -20.01
C LYS A 41 5.13 -8.55 -20.99
N LYS A 42 5.54 -9.72 -20.49
CA LYS A 42 5.78 -10.91 -21.33
C LYS A 42 4.49 -11.49 -21.91
N VAL A 43 3.42 -11.55 -21.11
CA VAL A 43 2.12 -12.10 -21.53
C VAL A 43 1.44 -11.24 -22.59
N PHE A 44 1.62 -9.92 -22.52
CA PHE A 44 1.00 -8.94 -23.41
C PHE A 44 1.92 -8.48 -24.55
N ASP A 45 3.13 -9.04 -24.67
CA ASP A 45 4.17 -8.64 -25.63
C ASP A 45 4.40 -7.11 -25.66
N LEU A 46 4.45 -6.50 -24.47
CA LEU A 46 4.54 -5.05 -24.33
C LEU A 46 5.97 -4.55 -24.61
N ASN A 47 6.05 -3.44 -25.34
CA ASN A 47 7.32 -2.77 -25.61
C ASN A 47 7.91 -2.14 -24.33
N ASP A 48 9.22 -1.92 -24.28
CA ASP A 48 9.91 -1.28 -23.15
C ASP A 48 9.30 0.08 -22.79
N PHE A 49 8.94 0.85 -23.82
CA PHE A 49 8.28 2.14 -23.66
C PHE A 49 6.92 2.04 -22.93
N GLN A 50 6.12 1.03 -23.26
CA GLN A 50 4.82 0.80 -22.62
C GLN A 50 5.00 0.37 -21.15
N SER A 51 6.02 -0.44 -20.87
CA SER A 51 6.33 -0.84 -19.50
C SER A 51 6.77 0.33 -18.63
N ALA A 52 7.59 1.22 -19.17
CA ALA A 52 7.97 2.46 -18.50
C ALA A 52 6.75 3.37 -18.27
N LEU A 53 5.83 3.44 -19.23
CA LEU A 53 4.63 4.27 -19.11
C LEU A 53 3.69 3.79 -18.00
N ILE A 54 3.63 2.47 -17.74
CA ILE A 54 2.90 1.93 -16.57
C ILE A 54 3.51 2.45 -15.27
N GLN A 55 4.85 2.47 -15.14
CA GLN A 55 5.51 3.01 -13.94
C GLN A 55 5.25 4.51 -13.80
N VAL A 56 5.30 5.26 -14.91
CA VAL A 56 4.96 6.70 -14.91
C VAL A 56 3.50 6.90 -14.50
N ALA A 57 2.57 6.07 -14.96
CA ALA A 57 1.17 6.14 -14.54
C ALA A 57 1.00 5.78 -13.05
N PHE A 58 1.74 4.79 -12.55
CA PHE A 58 1.71 4.39 -11.15
C PHE A 58 2.25 5.50 -10.24
N PHE A 59 3.49 5.93 -10.44
CA PHE A 59 4.08 7.03 -9.65
C PHE A 59 3.37 8.37 -9.88
N GLY A 60 2.85 8.61 -11.09
CA GLY A 60 2.03 9.76 -11.41
C GLY A 60 0.71 9.78 -10.62
N GLY A 61 0.00 8.65 -10.59
CA GLY A 61 -1.20 8.49 -9.76
C GLY A 61 -0.92 8.66 -8.27
N TYR A 62 0.22 8.12 -7.82
CA TYR A 62 0.70 8.29 -6.45
C TYR A 62 0.86 9.77 -6.08
N CYS A 63 1.62 10.51 -6.90
CA CYS A 63 1.86 11.94 -6.72
C CYS A 63 0.58 12.77 -6.78
N LEU A 64 -0.27 12.50 -7.79
CA LEU A 64 -1.54 13.22 -7.97
C LEU A 64 -2.53 12.94 -6.85
N SER A 65 -2.51 11.74 -6.27
CA SER A 65 -3.40 11.36 -5.17
C SER A 65 -2.98 11.96 -3.82
N ALA A 66 -1.70 12.27 -3.61
CA ALA A 66 -1.21 12.82 -2.35
C ALA A 66 -1.88 14.17 -1.97
N LEU A 67 -2.08 15.06 -2.95
CA LEU A 67 -2.73 16.36 -2.76
C LEU A 67 -4.22 16.29 -2.34
N PRO A 68 -5.10 15.55 -3.05
CA PRO A 68 -6.48 15.38 -2.64
C PRO A 68 -6.61 14.50 -1.40
N ALA A 69 -5.70 13.54 -1.16
CA ALA A 69 -5.72 12.69 0.02
C ALA A 69 -5.64 13.52 1.31
N GLY A 70 -4.70 14.48 1.38
CA GLY A 70 -4.56 15.36 2.55
C GLY A 70 -5.86 16.13 2.86
N ARG A 71 -6.45 16.77 1.84
CA ARG A 71 -7.73 17.51 2.00
C ARG A 71 -8.90 16.60 2.35
N LEU A 72 -8.92 15.38 1.81
CA LEU A 72 -9.94 14.39 2.14
C LEU A 72 -9.82 14.02 3.63
N LEU A 73 -8.61 13.68 4.08
CA LEU A 73 -8.32 13.29 5.46
C LEU A 73 -8.68 14.36 6.48
N GLU A 74 -8.46 15.64 6.16
CA GLU A 74 -8.91 16.76 7.01
C GLU A 74 -10.43 16.79 7.20
N ARG A 75 -11.21 16.39 6.19
CA ARG A 75 -12.68 16.41 6.23
C ARG A 75 -13.31 15.17 6.85
N ILE A 76 -12.79 13.99 6.52
CA ILE A 76 -13.42 12.71 6.91
C ILE A 76 -12.68 11.97 8.03
N GLY A 77 -11.48 12.44 8.40
CA GLY A 77 -10.61 11.83 9.40
C GLY A 77 -9.77 10.66 8.89
N TYR A 78 -8.72 10.34 9.64
CA TYR A 78 -7.71 9.33 9.27
C TYR A 78 -8.26 7.91 9.12
N LYS A 79 -9.14 7.47 10.05
CA LYS A 79 -9.71 6.11 10.02
C LYS A 79 -10.52 5.87 8.74
N ASN A 80 -11.35 6.83 8.35
CA ASN A 80 -12.15 6.72 7.13
C ASN A 80 -11.27 6.83 5.88
N GLY A 81 -10.21 7.65 5.91
CA GLY A 81 -9.24 7.72 4.82
C GLY A 81 -8.51 6.40 4.56
N ILE A 82 -8.08 5.69 5.60
CA ILE A 82 -7.49 4.34 5.48
C ILE A 82 -8.48 3.38 4.81
N VAL A 83 -9.75 3.37 5.22
CA VAL A 83 -10.78 2.50 4.63
C VAL A 83 -11.02 2.83 3.16
N ILE A 84 -11.15 4.11 2.81
CA ILE A 84 -11.36 4.53 1.42
C ILE A 84 -10.18 4.14 0.54
N GLY A 85 -8.96 4.36 1.00
CA GLY A 85 -7.79 3.95 0.24
C GLY A 85 -7.74 2.42 0.08
N LEU A 86 -8.11 1.65 1.12
CA LEU A 86 -8.11 0.18 1.06
C LEU A 86 -9.14 -0.33 0.05
N LEU A 87 -10.33 0.29 0.01
CA LEU A 87 -11.36 0.01 -0.98
C LEU A 87 -10.91 0.40 -2.39
N THR A 88 -10.19 1.51 -2.54
CA THR A 88 -9.66 1.96 -3.83
C THR A 88 -8.58 1.00 -4.34
N CYS A 89 -7.71 0.52 -3.46
CA CYS A 89 -6.75 -0.54 -3.78
C CYS A 89 -7.46 -1.85 -4.17
N ALA A 90 -8.51 -2.25 -3.44
CA ALA A 90 -9.30 -3.42 -3.76
C ALA A 90 -9.97 -3.28 -5.15
N MET A 91 -10.50 -2.11 -5.48
CA MET A 91 -11.03 -1.82 -6.81
C MET A 91 -9.94 -1.91 -7.89
N GLY A 92 -8.75 -1.35 -7.64
CA GLY A 92 -7.60 -1.49 -8.55
C GLY A 92 -7.22 -2.96 -8.78
N ALA A 93 -7.18 -3.76 -7.70
CA ALA A 93 -6.92 -5.20 -7.77
C ALA A 93 -7.99 -5.94 -8.60
N LEU A 94 -9.26 -5.63 -8.38
CA LEU A 94 -10.37 -6.21 -9.14
C LEU A 94 -10.34 -5.80 -10.61
N LEU A 95 -9.88 -4.58 -10.93
CA LEU A 95 -9.70 -4.11 -12.31
C LEU A 95 -8.54 -4.81 -13.04
N PHE A 96 -7.54 -5.32 -12.32
CA PHE A 96 -6.47 -6.11 -12.92
C PHE A 96 -6.96 -7.46 -13.49
N ILE A 97 -8.00 -8.07 -12.90
CA ILE A 97 -8.59 -9.33 -13.38
C ILE A 97 -9.13 -9.21 -14.83
N PRO A 98 -10.07 -8.28 -15.13
CA PRO A 98 -10.55 -8.10 -16.49
C PRO A 98 -9.44 -7.55 -17.40
N ALA A 99 -8.52 -6.71 -16.89
CA ALA A 99 -7.39 -6.22 -17.68
C ALA A 99 -6.51 -7.37 -18.19
N ALA A 100 -6.22 -8.36 -17.33
CA ALA A 100 -5.48 -9.57 -17.70
C ALA A 100 -6.24 -10.44 -18.73
N SER A 101 -7.56 -10.59 -18.56
CA SER A 101 -8.37 -11.46 -19.42
C SER A 101 -8.63 -10.91 -20.83
N ILE A 102 -8.87 -9.60 -20.97
CA ILE A 102 -9.20 -8.96 -22.26
C ILE A 102 -7.91 -8.46 -22.95
N GLN A 103 -6.79 -8.51 -22.24
CA GLN A 103 -5.47 -8.08 -22.71
C GLN A 103 -5.40 -6.63 -23.23
N VAL A 104 -6.20 -5.72 -22.66
CA VAL A 104 -6.24 -4.31 -23.07
C VAL A 104 -5.26 -3.48 -22.25
N TYR A 105 -4.18 -3.03 -22.90
CA TYR A 105 -3.13 -2.21 -22.27
C TYR A 105 -3.67 -0.94 -21.57
N GLY A 106 -4.64 -0.24 -22.19
CA GLY A 106 -5.24 0.96 -21.59
C GLY A 106 -5.98 0.67 -20.28
N LEU A 107 -6.63 -0.49 -20.17
CA LEU A 107 -7.31 -0.90 -18.95
C LEU A 107 -6.31 -1.27 -17.86
N PHE A 108 -5.18 -1.88 -18.23
CA PHE A 108 -4.08 -2.15 -17.32
C PHE A 108 -3.48 -0.85 -16.76
N LEU A 109 -3.25 0.13 -17.62
CA LEU A 109 -2.71 1.44 -17.23
C LEU A 109 -3.66 2.18 -16.28
N PHE A 110 -4.97 2.12 -16.55
CA PHE A 110 -6.00 2.66 -15.68
C PHE A 110 -6.09 1.92 -14.34
N ALA A 111 -6.04 0.58 -14.33
CA ALA A 111 -6.04 -0.23 -13.12
C ALA A 111 -4.82 0.09 -12.24
N SER A 112 -3.63 0.19 -12.83
CA SER A 112 -2.40 0.61 -12.15
C SER A 112 -2.52 2.03 -11.57
N PHE A 113 -3.11 2.96 -12.30
CA PHE A 113 -3.34 4.33 -11.83
C PHE A 113 -4.30 4.38 -10.63
N VAL A 114 -5.44 3.67 -10.70
CA VAL A 114 -6.42 3.59 -9.60
C VAL A 114 -5.80 2.94 -8.37
N MET A 115 -5.06 1.84 -8.57
CA MET A 115 -4.31 1.18 -7.49
C MET A 115 -3.34 2.16 -6.83
N ALA A 116 -2.53 2.88 -7.61
CA ALA A 116 -1.58 3.86 -7.08
C ALA A 116 -2.25 5.00 -6.31
N CYS A 117 -3.42 5.46 -6.77
CA CYS A 117 -4.20 6.46 -6.05
C CYS A 117 -4.68 5.97 -4.68
N GLY A 118 -5.15 4.71 -4.59
CA GLY A 118 -5.52 4.10 -3.33
C GLY A 118 -4.33 3.99 -2.37
N GLN A 119 -3.16 3.61 -2.88
CA GLN A 119 -1.92 3.50 -2.10
C GLN A 119 -1.45 4.86 -1.59
N GLY A 120 -1.49 5.90 -2.42
CA GLY A 120 -1.12 7.25 -1.98
C GLY A 120 -2.05 7.79 -0.90
N VAL A 121 -3.36 7.53 -0.99
CA VAL A 121 -4.31 7.87 0.08
C VAL A 121 -3.98 7.11 1.37
N LEU A 122 -3.65 5.82 1.28
CA LEU A 122 -3.22 5.00 2.40
C LEU A 122 -2.00 5.58 3.11
N GLU A 123 -0.97 6.00 2.35
CA GLU A 123 0.25 6.56 2.92
C GLU A 123 -0.02 7.82 3.72
N VAL A 124 -0.70 8.78 3.10
CA VAL A 124 -0.99 10.08 3.70
C VAL A 124 -1.89 9.92 4.92
N ALA A 125 -2.72 8.87 4.96
CA ALA A 125 -3.60 8.56 6.09
C ALA A 125 -2.90 7.81 7.23
N ALA A 126 -2.11 6.79 6.90
CA ALA A 126 -1.57 5.83 7.87
C ALA A 126 -0.45 6.43 8.72
N ASN A 127 0.44 7.22 8.12
CA ASN A 127 1.57 7.82 8.84
C ASN A 127 1.09 8.72 10.01
N PRO A 128 0.18 9.70 9.80
CA PRO A 128 -0.37 10.49 10.91
C PRO A 128 -1.25 9.67 11.86
N TYR A 129 -1.93 8.63 11.36
CA TYR A 129 -2.75 7.80 12.22
C TYR A 129 -1.93 7.10 13.31
N VAL A 130 -0.74 6.58 12.99
CA VAL A 130 0.17 5.95 13.98
C VAL A 130 0.71 6.96 14.99
N THR A 131 1.04 8.18 14.53
CA THR A 131 1.60 9.21 15.41
C THR A 131 0.55 9.77 16.37
N LEU A 132 -0.73 9.79 15.98
CA LEU A 132 -1.86 10.12 16.85
C LEU A 132 -2.28 8.98 17.79
N LEU A 133 -1.92 7.73 17.46
CA LEU A 133 -2.28 6.56 18.24
C LEU A 133 -1.36 6.35 19.45
N GLY A 134 -1.48 7.21 20.47
CA GLY A 134 -0.77 7.10 21.75
C GLY A 134 -0.03 8.38 22.17
N PRO A 135 0.84 8.31 23.20
CA PRO A 135 1.56 9.47 23.73
C PRO A 135 2.50 10.08 22.69
N ALA A 136 2.52 11.41 22.57
CA ALA A 136 3.35 12.14 21.60
C ALA A 136 4.86 11.81 21.72
N GLU A 137 5.34 11.59 22.94
CA GLU A 137 6.74 11.26 23.24
C GLU A 137 7.22 9.93 22.64
N SER A 138 6.30 9.00 22.34
CA SER A 138 6.64 7.70 21.74
C SER A 138 6.19 7.56 20.29
N SER A 139 5.65 8.62 19.69
CA SER A 139 5.09 8.59 18.33
C SER A 139 6.12 8.22 17.26
N GLU A 140 7.31 8.79 17.34
CA GLU A 140 8.41 8.45 16.43
C GLU A 140 8.84 6.98 16.55
N ARG A 141 8.90 6.45 17.79
CA ARG A 141 9.27 5.04 18.03
C ARG A 141 8.24 4.08 17.46
N ARG A 142 6.94 4.38 17.60
CA ARG A 142 5.85 3.56 17.04
C ARG A 142 5.84 3.59 15.52
N LEU A 143 6.03 4.78 14.94
CA LEU A 143 6.10 4.93 13.48
C LEU A 143 7.29 4.17 12.90
N ASN A 144 8.48 4.32 13.48
CA ASN A 144 9.66 3.58 13.05
C ASN A 144 9.50 2.06 13.22
N LEU A 145 8.86 1.62 14.29
CA LEU A 145 8.54 0.21 14.48
C LEU A 145 7.59 -0.29 13.38
N ALA A 146 6.51 0.42 13.09
CA ALA A 146 5.57 0.04 12.03
C ALA A 146 6.24 0.01 10.64
N GLN A 147 7.07 1.02 10.35
CA GLN A 147 7.83 1.10 9.09
C GLN A 147 8.91 0.01 8.98
N SER A 148 9.47 -0.46 10.09
CA SER A 148 10.40 -1.60 10.06
C SER A 148 9.73 -2.87 9.53
N PHE A 149 8.44 -3.08 9.85
CA PHE A 149 7.67 -4.20 9.27
C PHE A 149 7.33 -4.00 7.79
N ASN A 150 7.21 -2.76 7.32
CA ASN A 150 7.10 -2.47 5.89
C ASN A 150 8.36 -2.99 5.14
N ALA A 151 9.55 -2.71 5.67
CA ALA A 151 10.81 -3.24 5.11
C ALA A 151 10.86 -4.78 5.15
N VAL A 152 10.39 -5.41 6.23
CA VAL A 152 10.28 -6.88 6.29
C VAL A 152 9.34 -7.41 5.21
N GLY A 153 8.19 -6.77 5.00
CA GLY A 153 7.26 -7.12 3.93
C GLY A 153 7.93 -7.03 2.55
N ALA A 154 8.66 -5.95 2.27
CA ALA A 154 9.39 -5.79 1.02
C ALA A 154 10.42 -6.90 0.79
N VAL A 155 11.15 -7.31 1.83
CA VAL A 155 12.12 -8.42 1.75
C VAL A 155 11.43 -9.77 1.53
N VAL A 156 10.29 -10.02 2.18
CA VAL A 156 9.55 -11.29 2.09
C VAL A 156 8.82 -11.43 0.74
N THR A 157 8.42 -10.32 0.12
CA THR A 157 7.58 -10.33 -1.09
C THR A 157 8.20 -11.08 -2.26
N PRO A 158 9.48 -10.88 -2.64
CA PRO A 158 10.10 -11.64 -3.72
C PRO A 158 10.12 -13.15 -3.48
N PHE A 159 10.30 -13.59 -2.22
CA PHE A 159 10.28 -15.02 -1.87
C PHE A 159 8.88 -15.63 -1.99
N ILE A 160 7.84 -14.88 -1.57
CA ILE A 160 6.45 -15.32 -1.75
C ILE A 160 6.06 -15.26 -3.22
N GLY A 161 6.44 -14.20 -3.93
CA GLY A 161 6.19 -14.03 -5.36
C GLY A 161 6.85 -15.15 -6.18
N SER A 162 8.09 -15.50 -5.88
CA SER A 162 8.74 -16.64 -6.54
C SER A 162 8.06 -17.96 -6.19
N ALA A 163 7.74 -18.22 -4.92
CA ALA A 163 7.12 -19.47 -4.50
C ALA A 163 5.66 -19.67 -4.98
N PHE A 164 4.86 -18.61 -5.10
CA PHE A 164 3.44 -18.72 -5.46
C PHE A 164 3.13 -18.36 -6.92
N ILE A 165 3.89 -17.43 -7.51
CA ILE A 165 3.69 -17.03 -8.92
C ILE A 165 4.60 -17.83 -9.84
N LEU A 166 5.86 -18.09 -9.45
CA LEU A 166 6.83 -18.78 -10.30
C LEU A 166 6.71 -20.32 -10.22
N SER A 167 6.45 -20.91 -9.04
CA SER A 167 6.20 -22.36 -8.94
C SER A 167 4.82 -22.81 -9.46
N ALA A 168 3.90 -21.88 -9.76
CA ALA A 168 2.66 -22.22 -10.46
C ALA A 168 2.85 -22.42 -11.98
N LEU A 169 4.08 -22.23 -12.48
CA LEU A 169 4.46 -22.27 -13.90
C LEU A 169 5.49 -23.38 -14.23
N GLU A 170 5.98 -24.13 -13.22
CA GLU A 170 6.63 -25.43 -13.41
C GLU A 170 5.61 -26.56 -13.19
#